data_AF-A0A0A1TCC7-F1
#
_entry.id   AF-A0A0A1TCC7-F1
#
_cell.length_a   1.000
_cell.length_b   1.000
_cell.length_c   1.000
_cell.angle_alpha   90.00
_cell.angle_beta   90.00
_cell.angle_gamma   90.00
#
_symmetry.space_group_name_H-M   'P 1'
#
loop_
_entity.id
_entity.type
_entity.pdbx_description
1 polymer ?
#
loop_
_entity_poly.entity_id
_entity_poly.type
_entity_poly.pdbx_seq_one_letter_code
_entity_poly.pdbx_strand_id
1 'polypeptide(L)'
;MAPILRRLAIMPAFLLLVSAQANITPRGWYPTVKSIEEMGNVIDPHLNRDSCGSTRVGDRVLWSCRDTQPNDVNGKPILPVWASSAAWTNFGFLNTPETSMYATSSRQPYFPYAADECPENSAGGCPDGTRYAIWSDSPPVVTSVNGNITTAYTWIRKSHIRGLETVDKDPATSLYRFVYDVNSHDRNMVPPQKLIDEHFWPQGSIPFGAYGSVVKDGVAYLFGQPDNKKVCLAKVPAASVEDHSKYQYWVNGSWTNKRPGINDNCDIPNVSAGGQGTYYFSYHWNKWVWIGQPGISVSSYFMVTTADKIEGPWEKPVFFYQGHDGSAPLAAYSLQAHPGLSGLGIADGNEIFITYTKHDEDQYTTPLVRIKWN
;
A
#
# COMPACT_ATOMS: atom_id res chain seq x y z
N MET A 1 69.75 -67.48 -8.90
CA MET A 1 68.28 -67.27 -8.85
C MET A 1 67.97 -66.60 -7.53
N ALA A 2 67.63 -65.31 -7.55
CA ALA A 2 67.34 -64.50 -6.36
C ALA A 2 65.88 -64.00 -6.46
N PRO A 3 65.10 -63.98 -5.37
CA PRO A 3 63.70 -63.61 -5.43
C PRO A 3 63.52 -62.09 -5.31
N ILE A 4 62.65 -61.54 -6.16
CA ILE A 4 62.26 -60.13 -6.20
C ILE A 4 61.16 -59.93 -5.13
N LEU A 5 61.48 -59.20 -4.05
CA LEU A 5 60.49 -58.73 -3.07
C LEU A 5 59.72 -57.52 -3.65
N ARG A 6 58.43 -57.71 -3.94
CA ARG A 6 57.48 -56.61 -4.18
C ARG A 6 57.01 -56.03 -2.83
N ARG A 7 57.38 -54.79 -2.54
CA ARG A 7 56.81 -54.01 -1.43
C ARG A 7 55.44 -53.46 -1.83
N LEU A 8 54.39 -53.89 -1.14
CA LEU A 8 53.04 -53.32 -1.24
C LEU A 8 52.99 -52.06 -0.36
N ALA A 9 52.80 -50.89 -0.96
CA ALA A 9 52.60 -49.64 -0.23
C ALA A 9 51.12 -49.53 0.18
N ILE A 10 50.85 -49.60 1.48
CA ILE A 10 49.52 -49.34 2.05
C ILE A 10 49.39 -47.82 2.23
N MET A 11 48.60 -47.17 1.38
CA MET A 11 48.20 -45.78 1.58
C MET A 11 47.13 -45.71 2.68
N PRO A 12 47.28 -44.86 3.70
CA PRO A 12 46.23 -44.64 4.68
C PRO A 12 45.10 -43.82 4.04
N ALA A 13 43.90 -44.40 4.00
CA ALA A 13 42.69 -43.69 3.62
C ALA A 13 42.36 -42.68 4.74
N PHE A 14 42.66 -41.40 4.50
CA PHE A 14 42.18 -40.29 5.32
C PHE A 14 40.66 -40.16 5.11
N LEU A 15 39.87 -40.64 6.07
CA LEU A 15 38.45 -40.28 6.17
C LEU A 15 38.37 -38.79 6.52
N LEU A 16 38.05 -37.96 5.52
CA LEU A 16 37.58 -36.59 5.74
C LEU A 16 36.18 -36.67 6.34
N LEU A 17 36.10 -36.54 7.67
CA LEU A 17 34.86 -36.23 8.39
C LEU A 17 34.44 -34.81 7.98
N VAL A 18 33.65 -34.71 6.90
CA VAL A 18 32.91 -33.48 6.61
C VAL A 18 31.83 -33.36 7.68
N SER A 19 32.07 -32.50 8.66
CA SER A 19 31.02 -32.10 9.58
C SER A 19 29.96 -31.35 8.76
N ALA A 20 28.86 -32.03 8.45
CA ALA A 20 27.67 -31.37 7.96
C ALA A 20 27.16 -30.46 9.10
N GLN A 21 27.61 -29.21 9.11
CA GLN A 21 26.95 -28.17 9.86
C GLN A 21 25.56 -28.05 9.26
N ALA A 22 24.57 -28.63 9.92
CA ALA A 22 23.18 -28.34 9.64
C ALA A 22 23.04 -26.82 9.79
N ASN A 23 22.91 -26.12 8.66
CA ASN A 23 22.56 -24.70 8.67
C ASN A 23 21.22 -24.59 9.38
N ILE A 24 21.25 -24.23 10.66
CA ILE A 24 20.06 -23.88 11.43
C ILE A 24 19.50 -22.65 10.73
N THR A 25 18.53 -22.89 9.84
CA THR A 25 17.82 -21.79 9.19
C THR A 25 17.01 -21.14 10.29
N PRO A 26 17.22 -19.84 10.60
CA PRO A 26 16.45 -19.15 11.62
C PRO A 26 14.96 -19.37 11.34
N ARG A 27 14.21 -19.76 12.37
CA ARG A 27 12.76 -19.91 12.25
C ARG A 27 12.17 -18.52 11.99
N GLY A 28 11.44 -18.39 10.90
CA GLY A 28 10.78 -17.13 10.58
C GLY A 28 9.88 -16.63 11.70
N TRP A 29 9.83 -15.31 11.89
CA TRP A 29 9.00 -14.69 12.91
C TRP A 29 7.65 -14.26 12.32
N TYR A 30 6.55 -14.69 12.94
CA TYR A 30 5.20 -14.36 12.50
C TYR A 30 4.40 -13.83 13.69
N PRO A 31 3.71 -12.68 13.54
CA PRO A 31 2.81 -12.21 14.58
C PRO A 31 1.62 -13.18 14.71
N THR A 32 1.13 -13.37 15.93
CA THR A 32 -0.06 -14.19 16.18
C THR A 32 -1.18 -13.33 16.73
N VAL A 33 -2.40 -13.58 16.25
CA VAL A 33 -3.58 -12.82 16.63
C VAL A 33 -4.00 -13.21 18.04
N LYS A 34 -4.20 -12.21 18.91
CA LYS A 34 -4.74 -12.34 20.26
C LYS A 34 -6.26 -12.19 20.28
N SER A 35 -6.78 -11.17 19.59
CA SER A 35 -8.22 -10.93 19.50
C SER A 35 -8.56 -10.13 18.24
N ILE A 36 -9.80 -10.29 17.77
CA ILE A 36 -10.38 -9.60 16.62
C ILE A 36 -11.67 -8.93 17.09
N GLU A 37 -11.89 -7.69 16.66
CA GLU A 37 -13.09 -6.91 16.98
C GLU A 37 -13.55 -6.18 15.70
N GLU A 38 -14.76 -6.47 15.22
CA GLU A 38 -15.39 -5.72 14.12
C GLU A 38 -16.08 -4.48 14.68
N MET A 39 -15.70 -3.31 14.18
CA MET A 39 -16.12 -2.02 14.73
C MET A 39 -17.27 -1.37 13.95
N GLY A 40 -17.72 -2.00 12.87
CA GLY A 40 -18.71 -1.45 11.93
C GLY A 40 -18.06 -0.94 10.65
N ASN A 41 -18.82 -0.22 9.83
CA ASN A 41 -18.38 0.28 8.52
C ASN A 41 -17.89 1.71 8.61
N VAL A 42 -16.70 2.00 8.06
CA VAL A 42 -16.23 3.37 7.88
C VAL A 42 -16.98 3.99 6.70
N ILE A 43 -17.90 4.92 6.95
CA ILE A 43 -18.87 5.36 5.94
C ILE A 43 -19.28 6.83 6.09
N ASP A 44 -19.59 7.44 4.95
CA ASP A 44 -20.45 8.62 4.87
C ASP A 44 -21.77 8.14 4.26
N PRO A 45 -22.91 8.19 4.96
CA PRO A 45 -24.15 7.60 4.47
C PRO A 45 -24.65 8.23 3.17
N HIS A 46 -24.17 9.43 2.82
CA HIS A 46 -24.53 10.11 1.58
C HIS A 46 -23.69 9.68 0.38
N LEU A 47 -22.64 8.88 0.57
CA LEU A 47 -21.69 8.53 -0.47
C LEU A 47 -21.38 7.03 -0.49
N ASN A 48 -21.35 6.45 -1.68
CA ASN A 48 -20.86 5.10 -1.95
C ASN A 48 -19.40 5.20 -2.40
N ARG A 49 -18.45 4.77 -1.57
CA ARG A 49 -17.00 4.89 -1.82
C ARG A 49 -16.38 3.54 -2.10
N ASP A 50 -15.68 3.44 -3.22
CA ASP A 50 -14.83 2.31 -3.55
C ASP A 50 -13.41 2.53 -2.98
N SER A 51 -12.85 1.48 -2.35
CA SER A 51 -11.42 1.34 -2.06
C SER A 51 -10.79 2.53 -1.32
N CYS A 52 -10.86 2.52 0.00
CA CYS A 52 -10.33 3.58 0.84
C CYS A 52 -9.01 3.20 1.53
N GLY A 53 -8.00 4.05 1.38
CA GLY A 53 -6.78 4.04 2.20
C GLY A 53 -6.82 5.18 3.22
N SER A 54 -6.02 5.10 4.29
CA SER A 54 -6.00 6.14 5.33
C SER A 54 -4.60 6.59 5.69
N THR A 55 -4.48 7.86 6.09
CA THR A 55 -3.28 8.42 6.71
C THR A 55 -3.63 9.34 7.86
N ARG A 56 -2.87 9.28 8.94
CA ARG A 56 -3.03 10.20 10.07
C ARG A 56 -2.47 11.58 9.72
N VAL A 57 -3.27 12.62 9.94
CA VAL A 57 -2.90 14.02 9.76
C VAL A 57 -3.30 14.79 11.02
N GLY A 58 -2.30 15.16 11.83
CA GLY A 58 -2.54 15.74 13.15
C GLY A 58 -3.33 14.80 14.06
N ASP A 59 -4.47 15.28 14.55
CA ASP A 59 -5.37 14.58 15.46
C ASP A 59 -6.51 13.83 14.74
N ARG A 60 -6.45 13.69 13.41
CA ARG A 60 -7.48 13.04 12.59
C ARG A 60 -6.89 12.06 11.59
N VAL A 61 -7.79 11.33 10.96
CA VAL A 61 -7.48 10.39 9.89
C VAL A 61 -8.06 10.92 8.59
N LEU A 62 -7.18 11.14 7.60
CA LEU A 62 -7.56 11.40 6.23
C LEU A 62 -7.76 10.08 5.50
N TRP A 63 -8.95 9.87 4.98
CA TRP A 63 -9.26 8.80 4.05
C TRP A 63 -9.17 9.32 2.62
N SER A 64 -8.51 8.59 1.75
CA SER A 64 -8.53 8.80 0.30
C SER A 64 -9.13 7.55 -0.35
N CYS A 65 -10.18 7.73 -1.13
CA CYS A 65 -10.91 6.66 -1.76
C CYS A 65 -10.89 6.82 -3.28
N ARG A 66 -11.10 5.72 -4.00
CA ARG A 66 -11.24 5.69 -5.46
C ARG A 66 -12.65 6.17 -5.85
N ASP A 67 -13.20 5.56 -6.89
CA ASP A 67 -14.51 5.83 -7.44
C ASP A 67 -15.54 6.04 -6.34
N THR A 68 -16.26 7.14 -6.45
CA THR A 68 -17.26 7.50 -5.47
C THR A 68 -18.51 8.01 -6.17
N GLN A 69 -19.65 7.63 -5.63
CA GLN A 69 -20.98 8.03 -6.11
C GLN A 69 -21.77 8.67 -4.97
N PRO A 70 -22.69 9.59 -5.26
CA PRO A 70 -23.68 9.98 -4.27
C PRO A 70 -24.69 8.85 -4.09
N ASN A 71 -25.25 8.77 -2.90
CA ASN A 71 -26.43 7.97 -2.62
C ASN A 71 -27.70 8.80 -2.81
N ASP A 72 -28.76 8.16 -3.30
CA ASP A 72 -30.11 8.73 -3.30
C ASP A 72 -30.74 8.71 -1.90
N VAL A 73 -32.00 9.14 -1.80
CA VAL A 73 -32.76 9.17 -0.54
C VAL A 73 -32.99 7.79 0.08
N ASN A 74 -32.83 6.71 -0.69
CA ASN A 74 -32.95 5.32 -0.24
C ASN A 74 -31.59 4.69 0.05
N GLY A 75 -30.49 5.46 -0.05
CA GLY A 75 -29.14 4.97 0.14
C GLY A 75 -28.53 4.29 -1.09
N LYS A 76 -29.17 4.31 -2.26
CA LYS A 76 -28.66 3.65 -3.47
C LYS A 76 -27.69 4.55 -4.24
N PRO A 77 -26.57 4.02 -4.74
CA PRO A 77 -25.64 4.83 -5.51
C PRO A 77 -26.24 5.26 -6.85
N ILE A 78 -26.02 6.52 -7.19
CA ILE A 78 -26.48 7.12 -8.46
C ILE A 78 -25.32 7.76 -9.21
N LEU A 79 -25.58 8.29 -10.40
CA LEU A 79 -24.59 9.03 -11.19
C LEU A 79 -24.61 10.53 -10.84
N PRO A 80 -23.52 11.27 -11.10
CA PRO A 80 -22.25 10.82 -11.71
C PRO A 80 -21.30 10.14 -10.72
N VAL A 81 -20.37 9.34 -11.25
CA VAL A 81 -19.17 8.89 -10.52
C VAL A 81 -18.14 10.02 -10.53
N TRP A 82 -17.42 10.20 -9.43
CA TRP A 82 -16.13 10.91 -9.42
C TRP A 82 -14.99 9.96 -9.07
N ALA A 83 -13.85 10.11 -9.74
CA ALA A 83 -12.80 9.09 -9.75
C ALA A 83 -12.02 8.94 -8.43
N SER A 84 -12.09 9.95 -7.56
CA SER A 84 -11.49 9.87 -6.23
C SER A 84 -12.19 10.82 -5.26
N SER A 85 -12.26 10.44 -3.99
CA SER A 85 -12.78 11.30 -2.92
C SER A 85 -11.88 11.26 -1.69
N ALA A 86 -12.08 12.21 -0.79
CA ALA A 86 -11.45 12.16 0.52
C ALA A 86 -12.43 12.53 1.63
N ALA A 87 -12.13 12.06 2.83
CA ALA A 87 -12.91 12.34 4.02
C ALA A 87 -12.04 12.33 5.28
N TRP A 88 -12.56 12.97 6.31
CA TRP A 88 -12.03 12.91 7.66
C TRP A 88 -12.78 11.90 8.50
N THR A 89 -12.08 11.33 9.47
CA THR A 89 -12.63 10.64 10.64
C THR A 89 -11.87 11.11 11.88
N ASN A 90 -12.57 11.25 13.00
CA ASN A 90 -11.96 11.59 14.28
C ASN A 90 -11.60 10.35 15.10
N PHE A 91 -10.90 10.58 16.20
CA PHE A 91 -10.80 9.61 17.28
C PHE A 91 -11.83 9.94 18.35
N GLY A 92 -12.59 8.92 18.76
CA GLY A 92 -13.57 9.01 19.84
C GLY A 92 -12.97 8.69 21.22
N PHE A 93 -13.81 8.19 22.11
CA PHE A 93 -13.42 7.80 23.46
C PHE A 93 -12.30 6.75 23.46
N LEU A 94 -11.31 6.89 24.35
CA LEU A 94 -10.10 6.05 24.42
C LEU A 94 -9.24 6.06 23.14
N ASN A 95 -9.30 7.13 22.35
CA ASN A 95 -8.56 7.26 21.09
C ASN A 95 -8.86 6.13 20.09
N THR A 96 -10.07 5.57 20.12
CA THR A 96 -10.51 4.65 19.08
C THR A 96 -10.97 5.43 17.85
N PRO A 97 -10.67 4.96 16.63
CA PRO A 97 -11.18 5.61 15.42
C PRO A 97 -12.72 5.55 15.40
N GLU A 98 -13.35 6.67 15.06
CA GLU A 98 -14.76 6.68 14.70
C GLU A 98 -14.98 5.96 13.36
N THR A 99 -16.22 5.63 13.04
CA THR A 99 -16.59 5.02 11.76
C THR A 99 -17.26 6.02 10.81
N SER A 100 -17.61 7.21 11.28
CA SER A 100 -18.18 8.24 10.44
C SER A 100 -17.09 8.92 9.60
N MET A 101 -17.29 8.94 8.28
CA MET A 101 -16.53 9.78 7.35
C MET A 101 -17.30 11.07 7.09
N TYR A 102 -16.59 12.19 7.04
CA TYR A 102 -17.18 13.49 6.73
C TYR A 102 -16.19 14.39 6.00
N ALA A 103 -16.69 15.26 5.13
CA ALA A 103 -15.92 16.34 4.51
C ALA A 103 -16.85 17.40 3.92
N THR A 104 -16.34 18.62 3.78
CA THR A 104 -16.94 19.61 2.88
C THR A 104 -16.68 19.15 1.43
N SER A 105 -17.59 18.36 0.85
CA SER A 105 -17.42 17.74 -0.47
C SER A 105 -17.78 18.69 -1.62
N SER A 106 -16.92 18.75 -2.64
CA SER A 106 -17.16 19.49 -3.89
C SER A 106 -17.80 18.63 -5.00
N ARG A 107 -18.07 17.34 -4.76
CA ARG A 107 -18.47 16.35 -5.80
C ARG A 107 -17.56 16.39 -7.05
N GLN A 108 -16.27 16.66 -6.84
CA GLN A 108 -15.22 16.62 -7.85
C GLN A 108 -14.14 15.62 -7.43
N PRO A 109 -13.34 15.08 -8.38
CA PRO A 109 -12.19 14.25 -8.06
C PRO A 109 -11.27 14.93 -7.05
N TYR A 110 -10.92 14.20 -5.99
CA TYR A 110 -10.00 14.68 -4.96
C TYR A 110 -8.59 14.86 -5.50
N PHE A 111 -8.13 13.90 -6.30
CA PHE A 111 -6.94 14.03 -7.12
C PHE A 111 -7.38 14.60 -8.49
N PRO A 112 -6.89 15.80 -8.87
CA PRO A 112 -7.31 16.42 -10.13
C PRO A 112 -6.71 15.71 -11.33
N TYR A 113 -7.49 15.61 -12.40
CA TYR A 113 -7.02 15.15 -13.71
C TYR A 113 -6.00 16.09 -14.33
N ALA A 114 -5.04 15.52 -15.07
CA ALA A 114 -4.26 16.26 -16.05
C ALA A 114 -5.07 16.57 -17.31
N ALA A 115 -4.54 17.48 -18.14
CA ALA A 115 -5.25 17.99 -19.30
C ALA A 115 -5.50 16.91 -20.38
N ASP A 116 -4.66 15.87 -20.43
CA ASP A 116 -4.76 14.76 -21.38
C ASP A 116 -5.56 13.56 -20.84
N GLU A 117 -6.08 13.64 -19.61
CA GLU A 117 -6.79 12.54 -18.93
C GLU A 117 -8.32 12.68 -18.99
N CYS A 118 -8.84 13.31 -20.06
CA CYS A 118 -10.27 13.56 -20.27
C CYS A 118 -10.93 14.29 -19.07
N PRO A 119 -10.40 15.47 -18.68
CA PRO A 119 -10.78 16.19 -17.46
C PRO A 119 -12.17 16.83 -17.52
N GLU A 120 -12.88 16.77 -18.66
CA GLU A 120 -14.16 17.43 -18.86
C GLU A 120 -15.31 16.82 -18.03
N ASN A 121 -15.05 15.68 -17.38
CA ASN A 121 -16.00 15.02 -16.50
C ASN A 121 -15.32 14.48 -15.24
N SER A 122 -16.11 14.25 -14.20
CA SER A 122 -15.60 13.79 -12.90
C SER A 122 -15.09 12.35 -12.90
N ALA A 123 -15.42 11.55 -13.91
CA ALA A 123 -15.03 10.14 -13.99
C ALA A 123 -13.81 9.90 -14.88
N GLY A 124 -13.30 10.91 -15.61
CA GLY A 124 -12.21 10.74 -16.59
C GLY A 124 -12.62 9.94 -17.82
N GLY A 125 -13.92 9.90 -18.14
CA GLY A 125 -14.44 9.22 -19.32
C GLY A 125 -14.03 9.93 -20.61
N CYS A 126 -13.51 9.19 -21.57
CA CYS A 126 -13.02 9.71 -22.84
C CYS A 126 -14.02 9.50 -23.99
N PRO A 127 -13.98 10.32 -25.06
CA PRO A 127 -14.89 10.18 -26.21
C PRO A 127 -14.81 8.84 -26.95
N ASP A 128 -13.71 8.12 -26.83
CA ASP A 128 -13.46 6.80 -27.45
C ASP A 128 -14.01 5.60 -26.63
N GLY A 129 -14.72 5.90 -25.55
CA GLY A 129 -15.30 4.93 -24.62
C GLY A 129 -14.31 4.33 -23.63
N THR A 130 -13.08 4.84 -23.55
CA THR A 130 -12.12 4.53 -22.49
C THR A 130 -12.27 5.48 -21.31
N ARG A 131 -11.46 5.28 -20.28
CA ARG A 131 -11.46 6.11 -19.08
C ARG A 131 -10.06 6.18 -18.47
N TYR A 132 -9.67 7.35 -17.97
CA TYR A 132 -8.55 7.49 -17.04
C TYR A 132 -9.06 7.38 -15.61
N ALA A 133 -8.65 6.31 -14.92
CA ALA A 133 -9.02 6.07 -13.53
C ALA A 133 -7.91 6.58 -12.60
N ILE A 134 -8.20 7.60 -11.79
CA ILE A 134 -7.27 8.10 -10.75
C ILE A 134 -7.40 7.25 -9.49
N TRP A 135 -7.01 5.99 -9.60
CA TRP A 135 -7.08 5.03 -8.51
C TRP A 135 -5.82 5.08 -7.66
N SER A 136 -5.91 5.74 -6.50
CA SER A 136 -4.85 5.66 -5.49
C SER A 136 -4.84 4.26 -4.88
N ASP A 137 -3.83 3.46 -5.23
CA ASP A 137 -3.62 2.11 -4.67
C ASP A 137 -2.99 2.14 -3.27
N SER A 138 -2.40 3.28 -2.90
CA SER A 138 -1.86 3.57 -1.58
C SER A 138 -2.36 4.95 -1.10
N PRO A 139 -2.59 5.14 0.21
CA PRO A 139 -2.93 6.45 0.75
C PRO A 139 -1.74 7.41 0.69
N PRO A 140 -1.97 8.73 0.80
CA PRO A 140 -0.88 9.71 0.90
C PRO A 140 0.07 9.40 2.05
N VAL A 141 1.38 9.42 1.82
CA VAL A 141 2.38 9.23 2.89
C VAL A 141 2.85 10.58 3.44
N VAL A 142 2.73 10.78 4.75
CA VAL A 142 3.25 11.98 5.41
C VAL A 142 4.77 11.96 5.39
N THR A 143 5.36 13.01 4.84
CA THR A 143 6.82 13.17 4.69
C THR A 143 7.40 14.23 5.60
N SER A 144 6.58 15.19 6.05
CA SER A 144 6.98 16.18 7.04
C SER A 144 5.78 16.69 7.84
N VAL A 145 6.05 17.02 9.10
CA VAL A 145 5.16 17.77 9.99
C VAL A 145 5.99 18.89 10.59
N ASN A 146 5.63 20.15 10.31
CA ASN A 146 6.29 21.34 10.84
C ASN A 146 5.24 22.19 11.57
N GLY A 147 5.18 22.04 12.89
CA GLY A 147 4.10 22.60 13.70
C GLY A 147 2.76 22.03 13.24
N ASN A 148 1.87 22.90 12.76
CA ASN A 148 0.54 22.53 12.26
C ASN A 148 0.52 22.19 10.77
N ILE A 149 1.65 22.37 10.06
CA ILE A 149 1.73 22.12 8.63
C ILE A 149 2.15 20.68 8.38
N THR A 150 1.30 19.90 7.72
CA THR A 150 1.58 18.54 7.27
C THR A 150 1.80 18.54 5.75
N THR A 151 2.88 17.91 5.30
CA THR A 151 3.13 17.63 3.88
C THR A 151 3.07 16.13 3.62
N ALA A 152 2.31 15.72 2.60
CA ALA A 152 2.23 14.33 2.18
C ALA A 152 2.20 14.20 0.67
N TYR A 153 2.60 13.02 0.19
CA TYR A 153 2.68 12.69 -1.24
C TYR A 153 1.94 11.40 -1.56
N THR A 154 1.41 11.31 -2.77
CA THR A 154 0.81 10.10 -3.33
C THR A 154 1.29 9.89 -4.76
N TRP A 155 1.59 8.65 -5.12
CA TRP A 155 1.90 8.26 -6.50
C TRP A 155 0.72 7.50 -7.06
N ILE A 156 0.16 7.98 -8.18
CA ILE A 156 -1.03 7.37 -8.78
C ILE A 156 -0.73 7.02 -10.24
N ARG A 157 -0.98 5.77 -10.61
CA ARG A 157 -0.81 5.32 -12.00
C ARG A 157 -1.86 6.00 -12.87
N LYS A 158 -1.48 6.49 -14.05
CA LYS A 158 -2.38 7.01 -15.09
C LYS A 158 -3.14 5.85 -15.74
N SER A 159 -3.95 5.13 -14.97
CA SER A 159 -4.61 3.90 -15.40
C SER A 159 -5.63 4.18 -16.49
N HIS A 160 -5.28 3.86 -17.73
CA HIS A 160 -6.16 3.96 -18.88
C HIS A 160 -6.89 2.63 -19.08
N ILE A 161 -8.22 2.64 -19.00
CA ILE A 161 -9.05 1.44 -18.95
C ILE A 161 -10.20 1.46 -19.96
N ARG A 162 -10.61 0.28 -20.42
CA ARG A 162 -11.87 0.04 -21.14
C ARG A 162 -12.68 -1.00 -20.37
N GLY A 163 -13.72 -0.57 -19.68
CA GLY A 163 -14.33 -1.40 -18.63
C GLY A 163 -13.34 -1.60 -17.48
N LEU A 164 -13.05 -2.84 -17.11
CA LEU A 164 -12.02 -3.18 -16.11
C LEU A 164 -10.69 -3.64 -16.74
N GLU A 165 -10.58 -3.62 -18.07
CA GLU A 165 -9.37 -4.01 -18.77
C GLU A 165 -8.43 -2.82 -18.94
N THR A 166 -7.15 -3.03 -18.65
CA THR A 166 -6.13 -2.01 -18.85
C THR A 166 -5.74 -1.90 -20.32
N VAL A 167 -5.74 -0.68 -20.85
CA VAL A 167 -5.24 -0.35 -22.20
C VAL A 167 -3.72 -0.34 -22.21
N ASP A 168 -3.12 0.35 -21.22
CA ASP A 168 -1.67 0.43 -21.01
C ASP A 168 -1.23 -0.41 -19.82
N LYS A 169 -0.48 -1.49 -20.04
CA LYS A 169 -0.05 -2.40 -18.95
C LYS A 169 0.85 -1.74 -17.90
N ASP A 170 1.71 -0.84 -18.36
CA ASP A 170 2.64 -0.07 -17.52
C ASP A 170 2.50 1.43 -17.83
N PRO A 171 1.39 2.06 -17.40
CA PRO A 171 1.16 3.48 -17.67
C PRO A 171 2.15 4.34 -16.86
N ALA A 172 2.26 5.61 -17.20
CA ALA A 172 3.00 6.57 -16.38
C ALA A 172 2.38 6.69 -14.97
N THR A 173 3.13 7.25 -14.04
CA THR A 173 2.67 7.50 -12.66
C THR A 173 2.86 8.97 -12.32
N SER A 174 1.75 9.60 -11.92
CA SER A 174 1.68 10.98 -11.48
C SER A 174 2.06 11.09 -9.99
N LEU A 175 2.73 12.18 -9.63
CA LEU A 175 3.02 12.57 -8.25
C LEU A 175 2.08 13.70 -7.82
N TYR A 176 1.33 13.44 -6.76
CA TYR A 176 0.48 14.43 -6.08
C TYR A 176 1.08 14.80 -4.73
N ARG A 177 0.84 16.03 -4.30
CA ARG A 177 1.23 16.55 -2.99
C ARG A 177 0.09 17.37 -2.39
N PHE A 178 -0.10 17.24 -1.09
CA PHE A 178 -0.79 18.27 -0.32
C PHE A 178 0.14 18.89 0.72
N VAL A 179 -0.12 20.16 1.01
CA VAL A 179 0.41 20.89 2.17
C VAL A 179 -0.80 21.43 2.92
N TYR A 180 -0.96 21.03 4.18
CA TYR A 180 -2.17 21.30 4.93
C TYR A 180 -1.86 21.85 6.32
N ASP A 181 -2.45 22.99 6.64
CA ASP A 181 -2.49 23.50 8.01
C ASP A 181 -3.66 22.84 8.75
N VAL A 182 -3.36 22.02 9.76
CA VAL A 182 -4.40 21.35 10.57
C VAL A 182 -5.27 22.33 11.36
N ASN A 183 -4.84 23.59 11.49
CA ASN A 183 -5.60 24.70 12.07
C ASN A 183 -6.33 25.56 11.02
N SER A 184 -6.50 25.06 9.79
CA SER A 184 -7.35 25.67 8.76
C SER A 184 -8.70 26.15 9.33
N HIS A 185 -9.17 27.32 8.85
CA HIS A 185 -10.46 27.90 9.25
C HIS A 185 -11.65 26.96 9.00
N ASP A 186 -11.61 26.19 7.92
CA ASP A 186 -12.52 25.06 7.73
C ASP A 186 -11.77 23.76 8.06
N ARG A 187 -12.06 23.21 9.24
CA ARG A 187 -11.49 21.94 9.68
C ARG A 187 -12.09 20.77 8.90
N ASN A 188 -13.30 20.90 8.35
CA ASN A 188 -13.96 19.84 7.58
C ASN A 188 -13.52 19.80 6.12
N MET A 189 -12.82 20.82 5.64
CA MET A 189 -12.15 20.81 4.35
C MET A 189 -11.01 19.78 4.35
N VAL A 190 -10.99 18.91 3.35
CA VAL A 190 -9.88 17.97 3.11
C VAL A 190 -8.68 18.70 2.50
N PRO A 191 -7.43 18.20 2.66
CA PRO A 191 -6.25 18.87 2.12
C PRO A 191 -6.31 19.00 0.60
N PRO A 192 -6.14 20.20 0.02
CA PRO A 192 -6.15 20.33 -1.44
C PRO A 192 -4.95 19.62 -2.05
N GLN A 193 -5.20 18.81 -3.07
CA GLN A 193 -4.16 18.10 -3.81
C GLN A 193 -3.62 18.98 -4.94
N LYS A 194 -2.30 18.94 -5.11
CA LYS A 194 -1.60 19.54 -6.24
C LYS A 194 -0.92 18.44 -7.05
N LEU A 195 -1.19 18.39 -8.34
CA LEU A 195 -0.38 17.62 -9.29
C LEU A 195 1.00 18.29 -9.41
N ILE A 196 2.05 17.56 -9.03
CA ILE A 196 3.43 18.05 -9.06
C ILE A 196 4.10 17.70 -10.39
N ASP A 197 3.99 16.44 -10.78
CA ASP A 197 4.51 15.93 -12.04
C ASP A 197 3.60 14.79 -12.50
N GLU A 198 3.02 14.94 -13.68
CA GLU A 198 2.13 13.99 -14.31
C GLU A 198 2.84 12.71 -14.81
N HIS A 199 4.14 12.81 -15.06
CA HIS A 199 4.95 11.73 -15.60
C HIS A 199 6.16 11.44 -14.71
N PHE A 200 6.00 11.64 -13.38
CA PHE A 200 7.05 11.45 -12.38
C PHE A 200 7.77 10.11 -12.57
N TRP A 201 7.00 9.03 -12.74
CA TRP A 201 7.51 7.82 -13.38
C TRP A 201 6.97 7.72 -14.81
N PRO A 202 7.82 7.67 -15.83
CA PRO A 202 7.37 7.59 -17.21
C PRO A 202 6.71 6.24 -17.51
N GLN A 203 5.91 6.19 -18.59
CA GLN A 203 5.34 4.95 -19.11
C GLN A 203 6.44 3.89 -19.34
N GLY A 204 6.12 2.62 -19.06
CA GLY A 204 7.06 1.50 -19.18
C GLY A 204 8.15 1.47 -18.11
N SER A 205 8.02 2.24 -17.02
CA SER A 205 8.93 2.22 -15.88
C SER A 205 8.28 1.61 -14.62
N ILE A 206 9.10 1.34 -13.61
CA ILE A 206 8.60 0.83 -12.32
C ILE A 206 7.87 1.96 -11.58
N PRO A 207 6.59 1.77 -11.19
CA PRO A 207 5.77 2.82 -10.56
C PRO A 207 6.04 2.90 -9.05
N PHE A 208 7.24 3.34 -8.65
CA PHE A 208 7.61 3.39 -7.23
C PHE A 208 6.68 4.30 -6.41
N GLY A 209 6.15 3.78 -5.30
CA GLY A 209 5.23 4.47 -4.40
C GLY A 209 3.76 4.15 -4.68
N ALA A 210 3.42 3.78 -5.92
CA ALA A 210 2.04 3.43 -6.27
C ALA A 210 1.61 2.09 -5.67
N TYR A 211 2.52 1.11 -5.57
CA TYR A 211 2.21 -0.18 -4.94
C TYR A 211 2.20 -0.11 -3.41
N GLY A 212 2.87 0.90 -2.84
CA GLY A 212 2.92 1.14 -1.41
C GLY A 212 4.07 2.08 -1.04
N SER A 213 3.91 2.78 0.08
CA SER A 213 4.92 3.70 0.59
C SER A 213 4.89 3.81 2.11
N VAL A 214 6.05 4.03 2.71
CA VAL A 214 6.21 4.21 4.16
C VAL A 214 7.35 5.17 4.44
N VAL A 215 7.19 6.04 5.44
CA VAL A 215 8.27 6.91 5.93
C VAL A 215 8.78 6.38 7.27
N LYS A 216 10.11 6.25 7.40
CA LYS A 216 10.79 5.93 8.66
C LYS A 216 12.10 6.70 8.74
N ASP A 217 12.38 7.30 9.89
CA ASP A 217 13.62 8.03 10.18
C ASP A 217 14.00 9.08 9.10
N GLY A 218 13.00 9.81 8.60
CA GLY A 218 13.20 10.85 7.58
C GLY A 218 13.47 10.32 6.17
N VAL A 219 13.28 9.02 5.92
CA VAL A 219 13.41 8.38 4.61
C VAL A 219 12.05 7.86 4.17
N ALA A 220 11.64 8.22 2.96
CA ALA A 220 10.49 7.61 2.28
C ALA A 220 10.96 6.38 1.50
N TYR A 221 10.34 5.24 1.78
CA TYR A 221 10.53 3.98 1.08
C TYR A 221 9.32 3.72 0.19
N LEU A 222 9.58 3.39 -1.06
CA LEU A 222 8.59 3.41 -2.13
C LEU A 222 8.63 2.08 -2.88
N PHE A 223 7.57 1.30 -2.76
CA PHE A 223 7.40 0.03 -3.45
C PHE A 223 6.72 0.26 -4.79
N GLY A 224 7.22 -0.38 -5.84
CA GLY A 224 6.64 -0.34 -7.17
C GLY A 224 6.47 -1.74 -7.73
N GLN A 225 5.33 -1.99 -8.38
CA GLN A 225 5.02 -3.25 -9.04
C GLN A 225 4.55 -2.98 -10.47
N PRO A 226 5.41 -3.14 -11.49
CA PRO A 226 4.98 -3.11 -12.89
C PRO A 226 4.18 -4.38 -13.26
N ASP A 227 3.71 -4.48 -14.49
CA ASP A 227 2.85 -5.57 -14.96
C ASP A 227 3.47 -6.97 -14.78
N ASN A 228 4.79 -7.08 -14.87
CA ASN A 228 5.51 -8.34 -14.66
C ASN A 228 5.51 -8.86 -13.20
N LYS A 229 4.80 -8.16 -12.30
CA LYS A 229 4.54 -8.51 -10.90
C LYS A 229 5.76 -8.54 -9.96
N LYS A 230 6.94 -8.19 -10.45
CA LYS A 230 8.11 -7.97 -9.58
C LYS A 230 7.83 -6.81 -8.63
N VAL A 231 8.19 -6.94 -7.36
CA VAL A 231 8.08 -5.84 -6.40
C VAL A 231 9.46 -5.27 -6.16
N CYS A 232 9.65 -4.03 -6.59
CA CYS A 232 10.92 -3.33 -6.49
C CYS A 232 10.83 -2.18 -5.49
N LEU A 233 11.97 -1.79 -4.92
CA LEU A 233 12.05 -0.78 -3.86
C LEU A 233 12.95 0.39 -4.24
N ALA A 234 12.47 1.59 -3.99
CA ALA A 234 13.25 2.82 -3.96
C ALA A 234 13.22 3.45 -2.58
N LYS A 235 14.20 4.32 -2.30
CA LYS A 235 14.19 5.21 -1.15
C LYS A 235 14.65 6.60 -1.54
N VAL A 236 14.16 7.60 -0.82
CA VAL A 236 14.53 9.01 -0.97
C VAL A 236 14.43 9.70 0.39
N PRO A 237 15.29 10.69 0.71
CA PRO A 237 15.02 11.56 1.85
C PRO A 237 13.59 12.13 1.76
N ALA A 238 12.82 12.07 2.84
CA ALA A 238 11.41 12.48 2.83
C ALA A 238 11.23 13.96 2.44
N ALA A 239 12.22 14.81 2.73
CA ALA A 239 12.27 16.21 2.32
C ALA A 239 12.66 16.43 0.84
N SER A 240 12.94 15.37 0.09
CA SER A 240 13.46 15.42 -1.29
C SER A 240 12.67 14.54 -2.26
N VAL A 241 11.41 14.24 -1.95
CA VAL A 241 10.52 13.42 -2.81
C VAL A 241 10.44 13.95 -4.25
N GLU A 242 10.45 15.26 -4.47
CA GLU A 242 10.36 15.82 -5.82
C GLU A 242 11.68 15.75 -6.62
N ASP A 243 12.81 15.41 -5.98
CA ASP A 243 14.14 15.43 -6.61
C ASP A 243 14.61 14.01 -6.96
N HIS A 244 14.41 13.61 -8.22
CA HIS A 244 14.86 12.32 -8.76
C HIS A 244 16.33 12.01 -8.51
N SER A 245 17.22 13.02 -8.43
CA SER A 245 18.66 12.81 -8.24
C SER A 245 19.00 12.27 -6.85
N LYS A 246 18.08 12.35 -5.88
CA LYS A 246 18.24 11.86 -4.51
C LYS A 246 17.75 10.43 -4.30
N TYR A 247 17.12 9.85 -5.32
CA TYR A 247 16.59 8.50 -5.22
C TYR A 247 17.70 7.46 -5.27
N GLN A 248 17.52 6.43 -4.44
CA GLN A 248 18.29 5.20 -4.51
C GLN A 248 17.35 4.02 -4.70
N TYR A 249 17.82 2.99 -5.39
CA TYR A 249 17.04 1.84 -5.80
C TYR A 249 17.72 0.57 -5.29
N TRP A 250 16.94 -0.37 -4.79
CA TRP A 250 17.45 -1.68 -4.38
C TRP A 250 17.53 -2.60 -5.60
N VAL A 251 18.74 -2.89 -6.06
CA VAL A 251 19.01 -3.68 -7.27
C VAL A 251 20.19 -4.60 -7.00
N ASN A 252 20.07 -5.89 -7.35
CA ASN A 252 21.13 -6.88 -7.16
C ASN A 252 21.70 -6.93 -5.72
N GLY A 253 20.83 -6.77 -4.70
CA GLY A 253 21.26 -6.81 -3.30
C GLY A 253 22.05 -5.57 -2.84
N SER A 254 21.97 -4.45 -3.56
CA SER A 254 22.66 -3.21 -3.20
C SER A 254 21.84 -1.97 -3.54
N TRP A 255 22.06 -0.87 -2.80
CA TRP A 255 21.50 0.44 -3.13
C TRP A 255 22.31 1.11 -4.24
N THR A 256 21.64 1.53 -5.31
CA THR A 256 22.24 2.26 -6.44
C THR A 256 21.46 3.52 -6.78
N ASN A 257 22.11 4.54 -7.33
CA ASN A 257 21.44 5.76 -7.81
C ASN A 257 20.93 5.60 -9.26
N LYS A 258 21.19 4.46 -9.90
CA LYS A 258 20.68 4.16 -11.25
C LYS A 258 19.31 3.51 -11.14
N ARG A 259 18.28 4.16 -11.70
CA ARG A 259 16.93 3.61 -11.78
C ARG A 259 16.94 2.29 -12.56
N PRO A 260 16.40 1.19 -12.02
CA PRO A 260 16.26 -0.06 -12.75
C PRO A 260 15.18 0.05 -13.84
N GLY A 261 15.36 -0.67 -14.93
CA GLY A 261 14.29 -1.00 -15.87
C GLY A 261 13.39 -2.11 -15.32
N ILE A 262 12.20 -2.27 -15.88
CA ILE A 262 11.22 -3.29 -15.44
C ILE A 262 11.77 -4.73 -15.47
N ASN A 263 12.76 -5.00 -16.33
CA ASN A 263 13.36 -6.32 -16.50
C ASN A 263 14.59 -6.57 -15.61
N ASP A 264 15.08 -5.54 -14.91
CA ASP A 264 16.24 -5.67 -14.04
C ASP A 264 15.93 -6.54 -12.81
N ASN A 265 16.98 -6.93 -12.11
CA ASN A 265 16.89 -7.74 -10.89
C ASN A 265 16.70 -6.84 -9.65
N CYS A 266 15.46 -6.35 -9.48
CA CYS A 266 15.04 -5.55 -8.34
C CYS A 266 13.94 -6.19 -7.48
N ASP A 267 13.51 -7.40 -7.85
CA ASP A 267 12.43 -8.11 -7.15
C ASP A 267 12.83 -8.47 -5.72
N ILE A 268 11.93 -8.21 -4.76
CA ILE A 268 12.12 -8.56 -3.35
C ILE A 268 11.18 -9.72 -3.03
N PRO A 269 11.72 -10.95 -2.88
CA PRO A 269 10.89 -12.11 -2.59
C PRO A 269 10.08 -11.92 -1.31
N ASN A 270 8.83 -12.37 -1.33
CA ASN A 270 7.92 -12.41 -0.18
C ASN A 270 7.57 -11.05 0.46
N VAL A 271 7.94 -9.92 -0.15
CA VAL A 271 7.65 -8.57 0.38
C VAL A 271 6.15 -8.23 0.36
N SER A 272 5.35 -9.02 -0.33
CA SER A 272 3.89 -9.02 -0.29
C SER A 272 3.37 -10.39 -0.72
N ALA A 273 2.05 -10.58 -0.62
CA ALA A 273 1.37 -11.73 -1.23
C ALA A 273 0.91 -11.45 -2.67
N GLY A 274 1.40 -10.39 -3.31
CA GLY A 274 1.14 -10.04 -4.73
C GLY A 274 -0.12 -9.21 -5.00
N GLY A 275 -0.99 -8.99 -4.00
CA GLY A 275 -2.13 -8.05 -4.09
C GLY A 275 -1.82 -6.69 -3.47
N GLN A 276 -2.84 -5.85 -3.33
CA GLN A 276 -2.73 -4.56 -2.63
C GLN A 276 -2.54 -4.75 -1.13
N GLY A 277 -1.94 -3.78 -0.46
CA GLY A 277 -1.74 -3.80 0.98
C GLY A 277 -0.94 -2.62 1.49
N THR A 278 -0.70 -2.61 2.80
CA THR A 278 -0.02 -1.50 3.48
C THR A 278 1.31 -1.95 4.04
N TYR A 279 2.35 -1.17 3.73
CA TYR A 279 3.67 -1.28 4.36
C TYR A 279 3.78 -0.35 5.55
N TYR A 280 4.33 -0.83 6.65
CA TYR A 280 4.65 0.00 7.81
C TYR A 280 5.81 -0.58 8.63
N PHE A 281 6.36 0.23 9.53
CA PHE A 281 7.28 -0.26 10.54
C PHE A 281 6.53 -0.41 11.86
N SER A 282 6.57 -1.60 12.46
CA SER A 282 6.01 -1.85 13.79
C SER A 282 7.08 -1.57 14.84
N TYR A 283 6.89 -0.52 15.64
CA TYR A 283 7.79 -0.21 16.75
C TYR A 283 7.67 -1.25 17.88
N HIS A 284 6.48 -1.85 18.03
CA HIS A 284 6.25 -2.90 19.01
C HIS A 284 7.06 -4.17 18.74
N TRP A 285 7.19 -4.56 17.46
CA TRP A 285 7.95 -5.74 17.06
C TRP A 285 9.38 -5.44 16.63
N ASN A 286 9.69 -4.17 16.41
CA ASN A 286 10.92 -3.72 15.74
C ASN A 286 11.11 -4.42 14.38
N LYS A 287 10.04 -4.48 13.57
CA LYS A 287 10.03 -5.13 12.25
C LYS A 287 9.29 -4.31 11.22
N TRP A 288 9.71 -4.46 9.97
CA TRP A 288 8.90 -4.08 8.80
C TRP A 288 7.77 -5.07 8.62
N VAL A 289 6.61 -4.56 8.25
CA VAL A 289 5.38 -5.34 8.12
C VAL A 289 4.68 -4.95 6.82
N TRP A 290 4.14 -5.95 6.15
CA TRP A 290 3.13 -5.78 5.12
C TRP A 290 1.89 -6.57 5.51
N ILE A 291 0.72 -5.94 5.39
CA ILE A 291 -0.59 -6.58 5.53
C ILE A 291 -1.41 -6.24 4.31
N GLY A 292 -2.00 -7.26 3.69
CA GLY A 292 -2.82 -7.05 2.50
C GLY A 292 -3.40 -8.31 1.90
N GLN A 293 -3.81 -8.18 0.65
CA GLN A 293 -4.51 -9.19 -0.14
C GLN A 293 -3.53 -10.13 -0.86
N PRO A 294 -3.80 -11.45 -0.92
CA PRO A 294 -3.11 -12.32 -1.86
C PRO A 294 -3.48 -11.96 -3.31
N GLY A 295 -2.51 -12.05 -4.22
CA GLY A 295 -2.69 -11.67 -5.62
C GLY A 295 -3.86 -12.42 -6.29
N ILE A 296 -4.63 -11.70 -7.11
CA ILE A 296 -5.77 -12.20 -7.91
C ILE A 296 -6.98 -12.65 -7.07
N SER A 297 -6.90 -12.64 -5.73
CA SER A 297 -8.07 -12.94 -4.90
C SER A 297 -9.15 -11.87 -5.04
N VAL A 298 -10.42 -12.24 -4.93
CA VAL A 298 -11.57 -11.32 -4.80
C VAL A 298 -12.34 -11.64 -3.51
N SER A 299 -11.58 -11.82 -2.42
CA SER A 299 -12.10 -12.13 -1.09
C SER A 299 -11.42 -11.31 0.00
N SER A 300 -12.04 -11.23 1.17
CA SER A 300 -11.54 -10.55 2.37
C SER A 300 -10.48 -11.37 3.12
N TYR A 301 -9.58 -12.05 2.39
CA TYR A 301 -8.53 -12.92 2.91
C TYR A 301 -7.23 -12.13 3.15
N PHE A 302 -6.91 -11.85 4.42
CA PHE A 302 -5.73 -11.07 4.80
C PHE A 302 -4.50 -11.93 5.06
N MET A 303 -3.39 -11.50 4.48
CA MET A 303 -2.06 -12.05 4.66
C MET A 303 -1.16 -11.04 5.37
N VAL A 304 -0.20 -11.53 6.15
CA VAL A 304 0.86 -10.73 6.80
C VAL A 304 2.22 -11.32 6.47
N THR A 305 3.21 -10.45 6.24
CA THR A 305 4.63 -10.80 6.19
C THR A 305 5.45 -9.76 6.98
N THR A 306 6.62 -10.16 7.46
CA THR A 306 7.54 -9.27 8.17
C THR A 306 8.98 -9.41 7.72
N ALA A 307 9.81 -8.42 8.03
CA ALA A 307 11.25 -8.45 7.82
C ALA A 307 11.98 -7.59 8.87
N ASP A 308 13.24 -7.93 9.17
CA ASP A 308 14.10 -7.08 10.00
C ASP A 308 14.61 -5.84 9.25
N LYS A 309 14.70 -5.94 7.93
CA LYS A 309 15.13 -4.86 7.02
C LYS A 309 14.12 -4.71 5.90
N ILE A 310 13.95 -3.48 5.40
CA ILE A 310 12.93 -3.20 4.38
C ILE A 310 13.25 -3.86 3.04
N GLU A 311 14.53 -4.03 2.72
CA GLU A 311 15.00 -4.77 1.55
C GLU A 311 14.93 -6.31 1.71
N GLY A 312 14.53 -6.79 2.89
CA GLY A 312 14.44 -8.20 3.22
C GLY A 312 15.70 -8.80 3.90
N PRO A 313 15.74 -10.14 4.04
CA PRO A 313 14.74 -11.09 3.55
C PRO A 313 13.40 -10.92 4.25
N TRP A 314 12.31 -10.97 3.47
CA TRP A 314 10.95 -11.01 4.00
C TRP A 314 10.51 -12.44 4.24
N GLU A 315 9.79 -12.64 5.33
CA GLU A 315 9.17 -13.92 5.66
C GLU A 315 8.10 -14.29 4.62
N LYS A 316 7.81 -15.57 4.45
CA LYS A 316 6.73 -15.98 3.54
C LYS A 316 5.39 -15.41 4.03
N PRO A 317 4.56 -14.77 3.20
CA PRO A 317 3.26 -14.28 3.66
C PRO A 317 2.40 -15.42 4.24
N VAL A 318 1.80 -15.16 5.40
CA VAL A 318 0.91 -16.08 6.11
C VAL A 318 -0.46 -15.48 6.33
N PHE A 319 -1.48 -16.32 6.26
CA PHE A 319 -2.84 -15.94 6.60
C PHE A 319 -2.99 -15.63 8.09
N PHE A 320 -3.81 -14.63 8.42
CA PHE A 320 -4.16 -14.36 9.82
C PHE A 320 -5.61 -13.95 10.05
N TYR A 321 -6.36 -13.52 9.03
CA TYR A 321 -7.75 -13.08 9.18
C TYR A 321 -8.52 -13.19 7.86
N GLN A 322 -9.80 -13.57 7.96
CA GLN A 322 -10.76 -13.46 6.86
C GLN A 322 -12.01 -12.73 7.35
N GLY A 323 -12.39 -11.67 6.63
CA GLY A 323 -13.64 -10.95 6.87
C GLY A 323 -14.86 -11.62 6.22
N HIS A 324 -15.97 -10.88 6.18
CA HIS A 324 -17.18 -11.28 5.49
C HIS A 324 -17.14 -10.78 4.04
N ASP A 325 -17.18 -11.72 3.10
CA ASP A 325 -17.30 -11.43 1.68
C ASP A 325 -18.67 -10.83 1.32
N GLY A 326 -18.70 -9.99 0.28
CA GLY A 326 -19.92 -9.43 -0.30
C GLY A 326 -20.71 -10.42 -1.14
N SER A 327 -21.93 -10.05 -1.50
CA SER A 327 -22.81 -10.86 -2.34
C SER A 327 -22.56 -10.71 -3.85
N ALA A 328 -21.84 -9.66 -4.28
CA ALA A 328 -21.54 -9.40 -5.69
C ALA A 328 -20.34 -10.23 -6.22
N PRO A 329 -20.14 -10.34 -7.55
CA PRO A 329 -19.03 -11.11 -8.13
C PRO A 329 -17.61 -10.67 -7.68
N LEU A 330 -17.41 -9.37 -7.45
CA LEU A 330 -16.21 -8.83 -6.79
C LEU A 330 -16.48 -8.70 -5.29
N ALA A 331 -16.54 -9.84 -4.61
CA ALA A 331 -17.10 -9.91 -3.27
C ALA A 331 -16.33 -9.05 -2.25
N ALA A 332 -15.00 -9.08 -2.29
CA ALA A 332 -14.16 -8.17 -1.51
C ALA A 332 -12.80 -7.90 -2.16
N TYR A 333 -12.25 -6.70 -1.95
CA TYR A 333 -10.97 -6.26 -2.52
C TYR A 333 -10.42 -5.03 -1.79
N SER A 334 -9.25 -4.53 -2.21
CA SER A 334 -8.59 -3.35 -1.62
C SER A 334 -8.36 -3.49 -0.12
N LEU A 335 -7.83 -4.65 0.29
CA LEU A 335 -7.49 -4.93 1.69
C LEU A 335 -6.31 -4.06 2.13
N GLN A 336 -6.52 -3.23 3.14
CA GLN A 336 -5.54 -2.26 3.64
C GLN A 336 -5.39 -2.40 5.16
N ALA A 337 -4.17 -2.18 5.65
CA ALA A 337 -3.94 -1.90 7.06
C ALA A 337 -3.76 -0.40 7.29
N HIS A 338 -4.06 0.04 8.50
CA HIS A 338 -4.12 1.45 8.83
C HIS A 338 -3.29 1.77 10.08
N PRO A 339 -1.96 1.86 9.95
CA PRO A 339 -1.07 2.11 11.08
C PRO A 339 -1.35 3.45 11.76
N GLY A 340 -1.95 4.41 11.05
CA GLY A 340 -2.36 5.71 11.57
C GLY A 340 -3.64 5.71 12.41
N LEU A 341 -4.42 4.61 12.44
CA LEU A 341 -5.64 4.52 13.26
C LEU A 341 -5.37 4.07 14.71
N SER A 342 -4.14 3.75 15.09
CA SER A 342 -3.85 3.49 16.50
C SER A 342 -3.84 4.78 17.31
N GLY A 343 -4.56 4.77 18.43
CA GLY A 343 -4.64 5.90 19.35
C GLY A 343 -3.31 6.29 19.99
N LEU A 344 -2.32 5.38 19.97
CA LEU A 344 -0.98 5.60 20.52
C LEU A 344 -0.02 6.35 19.57
N GLY A 345 -0.39 6.50 18.30
CA GLY A 345 0.51 7.00 17.26
C GLY A 345 0.52 6.09 16.05
N ILE A 346 1.56 6.18 15.22
CA ILE A 346 1.63 5.39 13.99
C ILE A 346 2.31 4.05 14.30
N ALA A 347 1.54 2.97 14.33
CA ALA A 347 2.03 1.60 14.58
C ALA A 347 2.84 1.42 15.89
N ASP A 348 2.50 2.18 16.92
CA ASP A 348 3.20 2.18 18.22
C ASP A 348 2.66 1.15 19.23
N GLY A 349 1.60 0.43 18.88
CA GLY A 349 0.94 -0.55 19.74
C GLY A 349 1.01 -1.99 19.24
N ASN A 350 0.48 -2.91 20.05
CA ASN A 350 0.24 -4.30 19.68
C ASN A 350 -1.10 -4.48 18.94
N GLU A 351 -1.56 -3.44 18.24
CA GLU A 351 -2.82 -3.47 17.50
C GLU A 351 -2.65 -2.85 16.12
N ILE A 352 -3.51 -3.26 15.20
CA ILE A 352 -3.64 -2.67 13.88
C ILE A 352 -5.11 -2.67 13.49
N PHE A 353 -5.52 -1.64 12.76
CA PHE A 353 -6.84 -1.59 12.15
C PHE A 353 -6.68 -1.99 10.68
N ILE A 354 -7.61 -2.77 10.18
CA ILE A 354 -7.67 -3.18 8.77
C ILE A 354 -9.05 -2.85 8.21
N THR A 355 -9.08 -2.54 6.92
CA THR A 355 -10.32 -2.43 6.16
C THR A 355 -10.19 -3.16 4.83
N TYR A 356 -11.32 -3.41 4.20
CA TYR A 356 -11.44 -3.91 2.85
C TYR A 356 -12.72 -3.34 2.24
N THR A 357 -12.75 -3.22 0.92
CA THR A 357 -14.00 -2.94 0.22
C THR A 357 -14.77 -4.22 0.08
N LYS A 358 -16.02 -4.21 0.55
CA LYS A 358 -16.99 -5.29 0.42
C LYS A 358 -18.10 -4.81 -0.51
N HIS A 359 -18.47 -5.62 -1.50
CA HIS A 359 -19.50 -5.27 -2.48
C HIS A 359 -20.75 -6.11 -2.25
N ASP A 360 -21.77 -5.48 -1.67
CA ASP A 360 -23.08 -6.07 -1.43
C ASP A 360 -24.10 -5.51 -2.42
N GLU A 361 -24.62 -6.35 -3.29
CA GLU A 361 -25.58 -5.96 -4.34
C GLU A 361 -25.07 -4.79 -5.21
N ASP A 362 -25.57 -3.57 -4.96
CA ASP A 362 -25.19 -2.33 -5.64
C ASP A 362 -24.36 -1.39 -4.75
N GLN A 363 -23.97 -1.77 -3.53
CA GLN A 363 -23.30 -0.91 -2.56
C GLN A 363 -21.92 -1.40 -2.16
N TYR A 364 -21.01 -0.45 -1.95
CA TYR A 364 -19.73 -0.67 -1.30
C TYR A 364 -19.83 -0.35 0.18
N THR A 365 -19.35 -1.26 1.01
CA THR A 365 -19.10 -1.03 2.42
C THR A 365 -17.61 -1.19 2.72
N THR A 366 -17.15 -0.52 3.78
CA THR A 366 -15.75 -0.58 4.24
C THR A 366 -15.71 -1.03 5.70
N PRO A 367 -15.81 -2.34 5.99
CA PRO A 367 -15.72 -2.83 7.36
C PRO A 367 -14.40 -2.46 8.02
N LEU A 368 -14.47 -1.95 9.25
CA LEU A 368 -13.32 -1.67 10.11
C LEU A 368 -13.14 -2.79 11.11
N VAL A 369 -11.96 -3.39 11.10
CA VAL A 369 -11.63 -4.50 11.99
C VAL A 369 -10.38 -4.15 12.77
N ARG A 370 -10.46 -4.28 14.09
CA ARG A 370 -9.33 -4.12 15.01
C ARG A 370 -8.73 -5.49 15.29
N ILE A 371 -7.45 -5.62 15.02
CA ILE A 371 -6.65 -6.81 15.29
C ILE A 371 -5.71 -6.48 16.44
N LYS A 372 -5.76 -7.26 17.51
CA LYS A 372 -4.74 -7.22 18.58
C LYS A 372 -3.83 -8.42 18.45
N TRP A 373 -2.55 -8.19 18.60
CA TRP A 373 -1.50 -9.20 18.52
C TRP A 373 -1.03 -9.64 19.91
N ASN A 374 -0.45 -10.84 19.99
CA ASN A 374 0.16 -11.36 21.22
C ASN A 374 1.49 -10.70 21.58
#